data_AF-A0A3D1GF88-F1
#
_entry.id   AF-A0A3D1GF88-F1
#
_cell.length_a   1.000
_cell.length_b   1.000
_cell.length_c   1.000
_cell.angle_alpha   90.00
_cell.angle_beta   90.00
_cell.angle_gamma   90.00
#
_symmetry.space_group_name_H-M   'P 1'
#
loop_
_entity.id
_entity.type
_entity.pdbx_description
1 polymer ?
#
loop_
_entity_poly.entity_id
_entity_poly.type
_entity_poly.pdbx_seq_one_letter_code
_entity_poly.pdbx_strand_id
1 'polypeptide(L)'
;MLRKPMSTGLAMIGLLGILYFGYTLLTTGSVYISSLNDLDGTTLVMISVLIVTGVIAFKELNDLQAFGTVVIIVLSFIFLFESIYKFLFFDWVTDPEDLRTLLLQFGTASAIFLPLGLSYVRFNKAVYVFLALYVLFMFIWWITGYPQIFETEENRVIFLGADRIAVSLNSVFIWNRLTKIWLFLAFLFSISNKIQNRAYVPSEPQE
;
A
#
# COMPACT_ATOMS: atom_id res chain seq x y z
N MET A 1 10.91 20.91 -23.92
CA MET A 1 9.90 19.84 -23.99
C MET A 1 10.22 18.78 -22.96
N LEU A 2 9.29 18.48 -22.05
CA LEU A 2 9.41 17.35 -21.11
C LEU A 2 9.47 16.06 -21.93
N ARG A 3 10.59 15.31 -21.86
CA ARG A 3 10.76 14.06 -22.62
C ARG A 3 9.81 12.95 -22.16
N LYS A 4 9.20 13.09 -20.97
CA LYS A 4 8.35 12.09 -20.32
C LYS A 4 7.20 12.75 -19.53
N PRO A 5 6.23 13.38 -20.22
CA PRO A 5 5.19 14.19 -19.57
C PRO A 5 4.30 13.39 -18.59
N MET A 6 3.96 12.14 -18.89
CA MET A 6 3.04 11.35 -18.04
C MET A 6 3.67 10.98 -16.71
N SER A 7 4.87 10.39 -16.73
CA SER A 7 5.59 10.03 -15.52
C SER A 7 6.03 11.26 -14.72
N THR A 8 6.35 12.38 -15.39
CA THR A 8 6.62 13.65 -14.69
C THR A 8 5.37 14.18 -13.98
N GLY A 9 4.22 14.19 -14.66
CA GLY A 9 2.93 14.56 -14.06
C GLY A 9 2.60 13.70 -12.85
N LEU A 10 2.78 12.38 -12.98
CA LEU A 10 2.56 11.43 -11.91
C LEU A 10 3.50 11.69 -10.70
N ALA A 11 4.78 11.96 -10.93
CA ALA A 11 5.72 12.31 -9.87
C ALA A 11 5.35 13.63 -9.17
N MET A 12 4.88 14.65 -9.91
CA MET A 12 4.41 15.90 -9.31
C MET A 12 3.18 15.66 -8.42
N ILE A 13 2.23 14.83 -8.86
CA ILE A 13 1.07 14.44 -8.05
C ILE A 13 1.54 13.76 -6.76
N GLY A 14 2.49 12.82 -6.85
CA GLY A 14 3.07 12.17 -5.68
C GLY A 14 3.76 13.16 -4.73
N LEU A 15 4.57 14.10 -5.24
CA LEU A 15 5.22 15.11 -4.41
C LEU A 15 4.20 16.02 -3.71
N LEU A 16 3.19 16.50 -4.44
CA LEU A 16 2.11 17.30 -3.86
C LEU A 16 1.32 16.51 -2.80
N GLY A 17 1.08 15.22 -3.02
CA GLY A 17 0.45 14.33 -2.06
C GLY A 17 1.27 14.20 -0.77
N ILE A 18 2.59 13.97 -0.87
CA ILE A 18 3.48 13.93 0.30
C ILE A 18 3.39 15.24 1.10
N LEU A 19 3.49 16.38 0.40
CA LEU A 19 3.45 17.70 1.05
C LEU A 19 2.10 17.97 1.70
N TYR A 20 1.00 17.78 0.99
CA TYR A 20 -0.34 18.08 1.47
C TYR A 20 -0.78 17.15 2.62
N PHE A 21 -0.68 15.83 2.42
CA PHE A 21 -1.11 14.87 3.43
C PHE A 21 -0.14 14.83 4.62
N GLY A 22 1.17 14.95 4.37
CA GLY A 22 2.17 15.06 5.43
C GLY A 22 1.95 16.31 6.29
N TYR A 23 1.72 17.47 5.67
CA TYR A 23 1.38 18.72 6.38
C TYR A 23 0.10 18.57 7.20
N THR A 24 -0.95 17.98 6.64
CA THR A 24 -2.23 17.79 7.32
C THR A 24 -2.07 16.90 8.55
N LEU A 25 -1.34 15.79 8.44
CA LEU A 25 -1.05 14.88 9.57
C LEU A 25 -0.28 15.59 10.68
N LEU A 26 0.73 16.39 10.32
CA LEU A 26 1.58 17.10 11.29
C LEU A 26 0.85 18.25 12.00
N THR A 27 -0.06 18.94 11.31
CA THR A 27 -0.74 20.14 11.84
C THR A 27 -2.03 19.84 12.57
N THR A 28 -2.82 18.88 12.07
CA THR A 28 -4.10 18.54 12.70
C THR A 28 -3.97 17.47 13.77
N GLY A 29 -2.89 16.65 13.72
CA GLY A 29 -2.76 15.44 14.53
C GLY A 29 -3.81 14.36 14.21
N SER A 30 -4.74 14.63 13.28
CA SER A 30 -5.75 13.68 12.85
C SER A 30 -5.18 12.81 11.74
N VAL A 31 -5.33 11.50 11.92
CA VAL A 31 -4.93 10.52 10.90
C VAL A 31 -5.99 10.38 9.81
N TYR A 32 -7.25 10.71 10.12
CA TYR A 32 -8.35 10.66 9.18
C TYR A 32 -8.65 12.04 8.64
N ILE A 33 -8.82 12.12 7.33
CA ILE A 33 -9.09 13.36 6.63
C ILE A 33 -10.59 13.43 6.34
N SER A 34 -11.31 14.19 7.16
CA SER A 34 -12.78 14.30 7.09
C SER A 34 -13.28 14.81 5.74
N SER A 35 -12.55 15.73 5.10
CA SER A 35 -12.86 16.22 3.75
C SER A 35 -12.78 15.14 2.66
N LEU A 36 -12.19 13.98 2.98
CA LEU A 36 -12.06 12.83 2.09
C LEU A 36 -12.83 11.61 2.61
N ASN A 37 -13.96 11.83 3.31
CA ASN A 37 -14.79 10.74 3.83
C ASN A 37 -14.00 9.82 4.79
N ASP A 38 -13.29 10.45 5.73
CA ASP A 38 -12.44 9.80 6.74
C ASP A 38 -11.42 8.83 6.16
N LEU A 39 -10.84 9.21 5.02
CA LEU A 39 -9.76 8.44 4.42
C LEU A 39 -8.48 8.57 5.26
N ASP A 40 -7.79 7.45 5.42
CA ASP A 40 -6.55 7.36 6.19
C ASP A 40 -5.39 8.11 5.49
N GLY A 41 -5.04 9.27 6.04
CA GLY A 41 -3.99 10.13 5.52
C GLY A 41 -2.61 9.48 5.49
N THR A 42 -2.33 8.51 6.37
CA THR A 42 -1.05 7.78 6.33
C THR A 42 -0.96 6.89 5.09
N THR A 43 -2.07 6.28 4.68
CA THR A 43 -2.15 5.49 3.44
C THR A 43 -1.90 6.38 2.22
N LEU A 44 -2.45 7.60 2.19
CA LEU A 44 -2.23 8.55 1.11
C LEU A 44 -0.77 8.99 1.00
N VAL A 45 -0.08 9.21 2.12
CA VAL A 45 1.36 9.48 2.14
C VAL A 45 2.15 8.30 1.58
N MET A 46 1.83 7.06 2.01
CA MET A 46 2.50 5.85 1.50
C MET A 46 2.33 5.71 -0.03
N ILE A 47 1.11 5.89 -0.54
CA ILE A 47 0.83 5.89 -1.98
C ILE A 47 1.67 6.95 -2.70
N SER A 48 1.71 8.16 -2.15
CA SER A 48 2.46 9.28 -2.72
C SER A 48 3.97 9.01 -2.78
N VAL A 49 4.53 8.36 -1.74
CA VAL A 49 5.93 7.93 -1.72
C VAL A 49 6.20 6.81 -2.73
N LEU A 50 5.30 5.82 -2.86
CA LEU A 50 5.42 4.76 -3.87
C LEU A 50 5.41 5.33 -5.29
N ILE A 51 4.55 6.33 -5.55
CA ILE A 51 4.50 7.03 -6.84
C ILE A 51 5.85 7.65 -7.18
N VAL A 52 6.36 8.52 -6.31
CA VAL A 52 7.62 9.24 -6.55
C VAL A 52 8.77 8.26 -6.71
N THR A 53 8.88 7.29 -5.81
CA THR A 53 9.96 6.28 -5.84
C THR A 53 9.87 5.41 -7.09
N GLY A 54 8.66 5.00 -7.48
CA GLY A 54 8.43 4.21 -8.69
C GLY A 54 8.83 4.97 -9.95
N VAL A 55 8.43 6.24 -10.10
CA VAL A 55 8.83 7.05 -11.26
C VAL A 55 10.36 7.17 -11.33
N ILE A 56 11.03 7.40 -10.20
CA ILE A 56 12.50 7.49 -10.15
C ILE A 56 13.15 6.14 -10.53
N ALA A 57 12.64 5.03 -9.98
CA ALA A 57 13.16 3.68 -10.24
C ALA A 57 13.00 3.25 -11.71
N PHE A 58 11.94 3.73 -12.38
CA PHE A 58 11.60 3.39 -13.76
C PHE A 58 11.93 4.47 -14.78
N LYS A 59 12.76 5.45 -14.42
CA LYS A 59 13.14 6.57 -15.30
C LYS A 59 13.79 6.18 -16.63
N GLU A 60 14.27 4.94 -16.80
CA GLU A 60 14.84 4.44 -18.07
C GLU A 60 13.79 3.82 -18.99
N LEU A 61 12.62 3.43 -18.47
CA LEU A 61 11.54 2.90 -19.30
C LEU A 61 10.95 4.00 -20.17
N ASN A 62 10.24 3.63 -21.25
CA ASN A 62 9.47 4.63 -21.99
C ASN A 62 8.39 5.25 -21.07
N ASP A 63 7.89 6.44 -21.42
CA ASP A 63 7.04 7.21 -20.52
C ASP A 63 5.75 6.45 -20.12
N LEU A 64 5.11 5.81 -21.10
CA LEU A 64 3.89 5.01 -20.88
C LEU A 64 4.14 3.77 -20.01
N GLN A 65 5.27 3.08 -20.22
CA GLN A 65 5.67 1.92 -19.42
C GLN A 65 5.98 2.34 -17.98
N ALA A 66 6.72 3.43 -17.78
CA ALA A 66 7.01 3.95 -16.46
C ALA A 66 5.70 4.32 -15.73
N PHE A 67 4.83 5.09 -16.39
CA PHE A 67 3.53 5.46 -15.87
C PHE A 67 2.68 4.23 -15.50
N GLY A 68 2.47 3.31 -16.44
CA GLY A 68 1.65 2.12 -16.25
C GLY A 68 2.19 1.20 -15.15
N THR A 69 3.52 1.01 -15.08
CA THR A 69 4.15 0.19 -14.04
C THR A 69 3.93 0.78 -12.66
N VAL A 70 4.09 2.11 -12.50
CA VAL A 70 3.85 2.79 -11.21
C VAL A 70 2.39 2.69 -10.81
N VAL A 71 1.46 2.91 -11.75
CA VAL A 71 0.02 2.78 -11.49
C VAL A 71 -0.32 1.36 -11.04
N ILE A 72 0.19 0.33 -11.73
CA ILE A 72 -0.02 -1.08 -11.32
C ILE A 72 0.49 -1.30 -9.90
N ILE A 73 1.70 -0.85 -9.57
CA ILE A 73 2.28 -1.04 -8.23
C ILE A 73 1.43 -0.38 -7.15
N VAL A 74 0.97 0.85 -7.37
CA VAL A 74 0.14 1.60 -6.43
C VAL A 74 -1.22 0.95 -6.25
N LEU A 75 -1.90 0.59 -7.35
CA LEU A 75 -3.19 -0.09 -7.29
C LEU A 75 -3.05 -1.46 -6.62
N SER A 76 -1.97 -2.18 -6.91
CA SER A 76 -1.72 -3.47 -6.26
C SER A 76 -1.46 -3.32 -4.77
N PHE A 77 -0.77 -2.27 -4.33
CA PHE A 77 -0.60 -1.97 -2.90
C PHE A 77 -1.96 -1.70 -2.21
N ILE A 78 -2.79 -0.84 -2.80
CA ILE A 78 -4.11 -0.47 -2.25
C ILE A 78 -5.01 -1.71 -2.16
N PHE A 79 -5.19 -2.40 -3.28
CA PHE A 79 -6.17 -3.46 -3.38
C PHE A 79 -5.72 -4.78 -2.76
N LEU A 80 -4.41 -5.02 -2.59
CA LEU A 80 -3.94 -6.19 -1.85
C LEU A 80 -4.37 -6.09 -0.39
N PHE A 81 -4.21 -4.91 0.21
CA PHE A 81 -4.68 -4.69 1.57
C PHE A 81 -6.20 -4.82 1.66
N GLU A 82 -6.95 -4.16 0.78
CA GLU A 82 -8.42 -4.20 0.80
C GLU A 82 -9.01 -5.59 0.54
N SER A 83 -8.43 -6.36 -0.39
CA SER A 83 -8.92 -7.71 -0.71
C SER A 83 -8.69 -8.68 0.44
N ILE A 84 -7.51 -8.69 1.05
CA ILE A 84 -7.23 -9.55 2.21
C ILE A 84 -8.12 -9.15 3.39
N TYR A 85 -8.31 -7.84 3.57
CA TYR A 85 -9.22 -7.30 4.57
C TYR A 85 -10.67 -7.79 4.36
N LYS A 86 -11.23 -7.65 3.14
CA LYS A 86 -12.58 -8.16 2.84
C LYS A 86 -12.66 -9.67 3.01
N PHE A 87 -11.65 -10.40 2.57
CA PHE A 87 -11.59 -11.85 2.72
C PHE A 87 -11.68 -12.31 4.17
N LEU A 88 -11.02 -11.60 5.10
CA LEU A 88 -10.95 -12.00 6.51
C LEU A 88 -12.14 -11.56 7.35
N PHE A 89 -12.81 -10.45 6.99
CA PHE A 89 -13.79 -9.81 7.87
C PHE A 89 -15.19 -9.63 7.27
N PHE A 90 -15.39 -9.87 5.98
CA PHE A 90 -16.70 -9.69 5.33
C PHE A 90 -17.35 -11.05 5.05
N ASP A 91 -18.68 -11.08 4.99
CA ASP A 91 -19.43 -12.29 4.67
C ASP A 91 -19.55 -12.50 3.15
N TRP A 92 -18.40 -12.51 2.48
CA TRP A 92 -18.29 -12.70 1.03
C TRP A 92 -18.80 -14.08 0.56
N VAL A 93 -19.02 -15.01 1.50
CA VAL A 93 -19.57 -16.33 1.19
C VAL A 93 -21.07 -16.25 0.92
N THR A 94 -21.79 -15.40 1.65
CA THR A 94 -23.25 -15.29 1.56
C THR A 94 -23.72 -14.07 0.78
N ASP A 95 -22.91 -13.01 0.68
CA ASP A 95 -23.23 -11.79 -0.07
C ASP A 95 -22.48 -11.71 -1.43
N PRO A 96 -23.20 -11.78 -2.57
CA PRO A 96 -22.62 -11.66 -3.90
C PRO A 96 -21.94 -10.31 -4.19
N GLU A 97 -22.37 -9.21 -3.57
CA GLU A 97 -21.79 -7.88 -3.79
C GLU A 97 -20.38 -7.78 -3.15
N ASP A 98 -20.23 -8.38 -1.97
CA ASP A 98 -18.94 -8.48 -1.31
C ASP A 98 -18.00 -9.44 -2.02
N LEU A 99 -18.51 -10.57 -2.51
CA LEU A 99 -17.72 -11.48 -3.36
C LEU A 99 -17.22 -10.77 -4.62
N ARG A 100 -18.10 -10.03 -5.32
CA ARG A 100 -17.72 -9.26 -6.51
C ARG A 100 -16.61 -8.27 -6.18
N THR A 101 -16.77 -7.52 -5.10
CA THR A 101 -15.78 -6.52 -4.71
C THR A 101 -14.45 -7.17 -4.36
N LEU A 102 -14.48 -8.27 -3.58
CA LEU A 102 -13.30 -9.05 -3.23
C LEU A 102 -12.56 -9.54 -4.49
N LEU A 103 -13.28 -10.11 -5.47
CA LEU A 103 -12.68 -10.60 -6.72
C LEU A 103 -12.04 -9.48 -7.54
N LEU A 104 -12.68 -8.31 -7.64
CA LEU A 104 -12.14 -7.15 -8.35
C LEU A 104 -10.89 -6.59 -7.68
N GLN A 105 -10.90 -6.48 -6.35
CA GLN A 105 -9.76 -6.03 -5.58
C GLN A 105 -8.61 -7.05 -5.68
N PHE A 106 -8.87 -8.34 -5.49
CA PHE A 106 -7.87 -9.39 -5.63
C PHE A 106 -7.29 -9.47 -7.04
N GLY A 107 -8.14 -9.36 -8.07
CA GLY A 107 -7.72 -9.30 -9.47
C GLY A 107 -6.76 -8.14 -9.72
N THR A 108 -7.10 -6.95 -9.22
CA THR A 108 -6.26 -5.75 -9.38
C THR A 108 -4.97 -5.83 -8.54
N ALA A 109 -5.06 -6.39 -7.33
CA ALA A 109 -3.91 -6.70 -6.48
C ALA A 109 -2.92 -7.62 -7.20
N SER A 110 -3.43 -8.63 -7.89
CA SER A 110 -2.62 -9.63 -8.59
C SER A 110 -1.94 -9.11 -9.86
N ALA A 111 -2.31 -7.92 -10.35
CA ALA A 111 -1.74 -7.34 -11.57
C ALA A 111 -0.21 -7.14 -11.48
N ILE A 112 0.34 -6.98 -10.28
CA ILE A 112 1.79 -6.93 -10.05
C ILE A 112 2.52 -8.24 -10.40
N PHE A 113 1.81 -9.37 -10.40
CA PHE A 113 2.34 -10.69 -10.77
C PHE A 113 2.24 -10.98 -12.27
N LEU A 114 1.64 -10.07 -13.06
CA LEU A 114 1.67 -10.19 -14.52
C LEU A 114 3.07 -9.85 -15.06
N PRO A 115 3.44 -10.27 -16.28
CA PRO A 115 4.79 -10.09 -16.83
C PRO A 115 5.33 -8.66 -16.78
N LEU A 116 4.45 -7.66 -16.92
CA LEU A 116 4.80 -6.24 -16.77
C LEU A 116 5.19 -5.86 -15.34
N GLY A 117 4.57 -6.44 -14.31
CA GLY A 117 4.94 -6.19 -12.91
C GLY A 117 6.17 -7.00 -12.49
N LEU A 118 6.20 -8.30 -12.81
CA LEU A 118 7.30 -9.20 -12.41
C LEU A 118 8.66 -8.78 -12.97
N SER A 119 8.69 -8.19 -14.17
CA SER A 119 9.95 -7.75 -14.79
C SER A 119 10.64 -6.61 -14.04
N TYR A 120 9.92 -5.92 -13.15
CA TYR A 120 10.38 -4.70 -12.51
C TYR A 120 10.39 -4.73 -10.99
N VAL A 121 9.77 -5.74 -10.38
CA VAL A 121 9.72 -5.98 -8.94
C VAL A 121 10.77 -7.01 -8.57
N ARG A 122 11.60 -6.72 -7.55
CA ARG A 122 12.61 -7.66 -7.07
C ARG A 122 12.32 -8.09 -5.64
N PHE A 123 12.32 -9.39 -5.41
CA PHE A 123 12.22 -9.97 -4.07
C PHE A 123 13.62 -10.21 -3.52
N ASN A 124 14.02 -9.39 -2.54
CA ASN A 124 15.27 -9.58 -1.79
C ASN A 124 14.95 -9.97 -0.33
N LYS A 125 15.99 -10.23 0.47
CA LYS A 125 15.84 -10.59 1.88
C LYS A 125 14.99 -9.57 2.66
N ALA A 126 15.16 -8.27 2.42
CA ALA A 126 14.38 -7.23 3.09
C ALA A 126 12.90 -7.31 2.74
N VAL A 127 12.56 -7.50 1.45
CA VAL A 127 11.16 -7.68 1.02
C VAL A 127 10.53 -8.88 1.72
N TYR A 128 11.23 -10.00 1.82
CA TYR A 128 10.72 -11.17 2.54
C TYR A 128 10.52 -10.92 4.04
N VAL A 129 11.43 -10.18 4.69
CA VAL A 129 11.27 -9.78 6.09
C VAL A 129 10.02 -8.92 6.27
N PHE A 130 9.81 -7.93 5.40
CA PHE A 130 8.62 -7.07 5.48
C PHE A 130 7.32 -7.84 5.17
N LEU A 131 7.33 -8.77 4.21
CA LEU A 131 6.17 -9.64 3.96
C LEU A 131 5.88 -10.57 5.14
N ALA A 132 6.91 -11.11 5.80
CA ALA A 132 6.73 -11.93 7.00
C ALA A 132 6.13 -11.12 8.15
N LEU A 133 6.60 -9.88 8.36
CA LEU A 133 6.02 -8.96 9.35
C LEU A 133 4.59 -8.58 8.97
N TYR A 134 4.31 -8.31 7.70
CA TYR A 134 2.95 -8.08 7.21
C TYR A 134 2.02 -9.24 7.57
N VAL A 135 2.40 -10.48 7.26
CA VAL A 135 1.60 -11.68 7.59
C VAL A 135 1.41 -11.84 9.10
N LEU A 136 2.46 -11.62 9.89
CA LEU A 136 2.38 -11.67 11.35
C LEU A 136 1.38 -10.65 11.90
N PHE A 137 1.45 -9.40 11.46
CA PHE A 137 0.57 -8.33 11.93
C PHE A 137 -0.86 -8.47 11.38
N MET A 138 -1.03 -9.00 10.16
CA MET A 138 -2.33 -9.43 9.65
C MET A 138 -2.97 -10.49 10.56
N PHE A 139 -2.19 -11.49 10.98
CA PHE A 139 -2.68 -12.54 11.87
C PHE A 139 -3.06 -11.98 13.24
N ILE A 140 -2.21 -11.13 13.85
CA ILE A 140 -2.54 -10.42 15.10
C ILE A 140 -3.82 -9.61 14.94
N TRP A 141 -3.94 -8.87 13.84
CA TRP A 141 -5.12 -8.05 13.60
C TRP A 141 -6.39 -8.91 13.48
N TRP A 142 -6.32 -10.01 12.71
CA TRP A 142 -7.42 -10.97 12.54
C TRP A 142 -7.94 -11.54 13.85
N ILE A 143 -7.04 -11.98 14.75
CA ILE A 143 -7.44 -12.53 16.07
C ILE A 143 -7.94 -11.45 17.04
N THR A 144 -7.52 -10.18 16.88
CA THR A 144 -7.95 -9.09 17.76
C THR A 144 -9.29 -8.46 17.37
N GLY A 145 -9.81 -8.77 16.18
CA GLY A 145 -11.08 -8.27 15.69
C GLY A 145 -10.99 -6.94 14.91
N TYR A 146 -12.14 -6.48 14.42
CA TYR A 146 -12.25 -5.45 13.40
C TYR A 146 -12.89 -4.15 13.94
N PRO A 147 -12.25 -2.97 13.79
CA PRO A 147 -12.87 -1.69 14.09
C PRO A 147 -13.49 -1.13 12.81
N GLN A 148 -14.80 -1.24 12.66
CA GLN A 148 -15.49 -0.54 11.59
C GLN A 148 -15.58 0.94 11.94
N ILE A 149 -15.01 1.81 11.10
CA ILE A 149 -15.25 3.27 11.14
C ILE A 149 -16.57 3.59 10.43
N PHE A 150 -17.54 2.68 10.40
CA PHE A 150 -18.90 3.10 10.10
C PHE A 150 -19.52 3.46 11.43
N GLU A 151 -19.74 4.75 11.63
CA GLU A 151 -20.74 5.32 12.53
C GLU A 151 -22.08 4.62 12.28
N THR A 152 -22.23 3.40 12.79
CA THR A 152 -23.52 2.94 13.26
C THR A 152 -23.65 3.52 14.66
N GLU A 153 -24.82 4.08 14.97
CA GLU A 153 -25.15 4.83 16.20
C GLU A 153 -24.76 4.14 17.53
N GLU A 154 -24.29 2.89 17.47
CA GLU A 154 -23.96 2.08 18.63
C GLU A 154 -22.45 1.86 18.86
N ASN A 155 -21.54 2.41 18.03
CA ASN A 155 -20.10 2.33 18.28
C ASN A 155 -19.61 0.87 18.52
N ARG A 156 -20.28 -0.11 17.90
CA ARG A 156 -20.01 -1.54 18.12
C ARG A 156 -18.91 -2.01 17.17
N VAL A 157 -17.81 -2.45 17.77
CA VAL A 157 -16.81 -3.30 17.11
C VAL A 157 -17.52 -4.58 16.66
N ILE A 158 -17.64 -4.80 15.35
CA ILE A 158 -18.15 -6.06 14.81
C ILE A 158 -17.02 -7.09 14.94
N PHE A 159 -17.06 -7.88 16.01
CA PHE A 159 -16.16 -9.01 16.20
C PHE A 159 -16.59 -10.18 15.30
N LEU A 160 -16.04 -10.26 14.10
CA LEU A 160 -16.04 -11.48 13.28
C LEU A 160 -14.75 -12.31 13.47
N GLY A 161 -13.91 -11.96 14.45
CA GLY A 161 -12.68 -12.67 14.79
C GLY A 161 -12.91 -13.88 15.72
N ALA A 162 -12.06 -14.89 15.57
CA ALA A 162 -12.02 -16.07 16.45
C ALA A 162 -11.55 -15.66 17.86
N ASP A 163 -12.42 -15.89 18.84
CA ASP A 163 -12.25 -15.62 20.27
C ASP A 163 -12.11 -14.14 20.70
N ARG A 164 -13.01 -13.74 21.60
CA ARG A 164 -13.20 -12.36 22.10
C ARG A 164 -12.06 -11.95 23.04
N ILE A 165 -10.87 -11.71 22.51
CA ILE A 165 -9.84 -11.00 23.28
C ILE A 165 -10.33 -9.55 23.39
N ALA A 166 -10.60 -9.08 24.61
CA ALA A 166 -10.98 -7.70 24.85
C ALA A 166 -9.77 -6.79 24.60
N VAL A 167 -9.73 -6.15 23.43
CA VAL A 167 -8.67 -5.20 23.05
C VAL A 167 -9.28 -3.81 22.86
N SER A 168 -8.52 -2.78 23.22
CA SER A 168 -8.96 -1.40 23.01
C SER A 168 -9.05 -1.07 21.51
N LEU A 169 -9.99 -0.21 21.11
CA LEU A 169 -10.14 0.26 19.72
C LEU A 169 -8.83 0.86 19.17
N ASN A 170 -8.10 1.58 20.02
CA ASN A 170 -6.79 2.15 19.69
C ASN A 170 -5.77 1.08 19.31
N SER A 171 -5.75 -0.05 20.02
CA SER A 171 -4.86 -1.17 19.71
C SER A 171 -5.17 -1.75 18.32
N VAL A 172 -6.46 -1.91 17.99
CA VAL A 172 -6.88 -2.44 16.70
C VAL A 172 -6.50 -1.49 15.56
N PHE A 173 -6.64 -0.17 15.76
CA PHE A 173 -6.15 0.82 14.80
C PHE A 173 -4.62 0.79 14.62
N ILE A 174 -3.86 0.57 15.70
CA ILE A 174 -2.41 0.41 15.63
C ILE A 174 -2.05 -0.81 14.80
N TRP A 175 -2.70 -1.95 15.02
CA TRP A 175 -2.47 -3.18 14.25
C TRP A 175 -2.77 -3.01 12.77
N ASN A 176 -3.90 -2.37 12.44
CA ASN A 176 -4.27 -2.03 11.06
C ASN A 176 -3.18 -1.19 10.37
N ARG A 177 -2.70 -0.14 11.04
CA ARG A 177 -1.67 0.75 10.47
C ARG A 177 -0.32 0.08 10.34
N LEU A 178 0.13 -0.66 11.36
CA LEU A 178 1.39 -1.40 11.31
C LEU A 178 1.39 -2.42 10.17
N THR A 179 0.27 -3.11 9.98
CA THR A 179 0.06 -4.01 8.85
C THR A 179 0.26 -3.30 7.51
N LYS A 180 -0.39 -2.14 7.30
CA LYS A 180 -0.21 -1.34 6.08
C LYS A 180 1.24 -0.88 5.89
N ILE A 181 1.92 -0.46 6.96
CA ILE A 181 3.32 -0.03 6.92
C ILE A 181 4.24 -1.17 6.46
N TRP A 182 4.06 -2.38 6.98
CA TRP A 182 4.88 -3.53 6.56
C TRP A 182 4.66 -3.87 5.10
N LEU A 183 3.40 -3.84 4.63
CA LEU A 183 3.09 -4.03 3.22
C LEU A 183 3.72 -2.94 2.35
N PHE A 184 3.61 -1.68 2.77
CA PHE A 184 4.21 -0.54 2.09
C PHE A 184 5.73 -0.70 1.97
N LEU A 185 6.42 -1.09 3.05
CA LEU A 185 7.86 -1.32 3.05
C LEU A 185 8.25 -2.46 2.11
N ALA A 186 7.46 -3.54 2.04
CA ALA A 186 7.68 -4.62 1.07
C ALA A 186 7.62 -4.09 -0.37
N PHE A 187 6.61 -3.28 -0.71
CA PHE A 187 6.48 -2.64 -2.02
C PHE A 187 7.60 -1.63 -2.30
N LEU A 188 7.94 -0.79 -1.32
CA LEU A 188 8.98 0.23 -1.46
C LEU A 188 10.36 -0.41 -1.71
N PHE A 189 10.70 -1.47 -0.98
CA PHE A 189 11.97 -2.17 -1.16
C PHE A 189 12.00 -3.01 -2.43
N SER A 190 10.86 -3.52 -2.89
CA SER A 190 10.80 -4.29 -4.13
C SER A 190 11.08 -3.44 -5.37
N ILE A 191 10.81 -2.13 -5.30
CA ILE A 191 11.10 -1.16 -6.38
C ILE A 191 12.44 -0.43 -6.21
N SER A 192 12.84 -0.09 -4.98
CA SER A 192 14.00 0.78 -4.71
C SER A 192 15.36 0.10 -4.89
N ASN A 193 15.43 -1.24 -4.85
CA ASN A 193 16.67 -1.99 -5.16
C ASN A 193 17.21 -1.70 -6.57
N LYS A 194 16.35 -1.29 -7.50
CA LYS A 194 16.78 -0.89 -8.86
C LYS A 194 17.56 0.43 -8.85
N ILE A 195 17.38 1.26 -7.82
CA ILE A 195 18.13 2.50 -7.58
C ILE A 195 19.49 2.16 -6.97
N GLN A 196 19.54 1.25 -5.98
CA GLN A 196 20.78 0.91 -5.27
C GLN A 196 21.82 0.18 -6.14
N ASN A 197 21.40 -0.77 -6.98
CA ASN A 197 22.31 -1.48 -7.89
C ASN A 197 22.93 -0.58 -8.97
N ARG A 198 22.45 0.67 -9.13
CA ARG A 198 23.06 1.67 -10.03
C ARG A 198 24.15 2.50 -9.36
N ALA A 199 24.09 2.65 -8.04
CA ALA A 199 25.08 3.41 -7.29
C ALA A 199 26.40 2.62 -7.13
N TYR A 200 26.36 1.30 -7.33
CA TYR A 200 27.53 0.42 -7.33
C TYR A 200 27.94 0.10 -8.76
N VAL A 201 28.64 1.02 -9.42
CA VAL A 201 29.49 0.70 -10.57
C VAL A 201 30.89 0.51 -9.99
N PRO A 202 31.45 -0.71 -9.94
CA PRO A 202 32.86 -0.88 -9.60
C PRO A 202 33.66 -0.03 -10.60
N SER A 203 34.49 0.89 -10.10
CA SER A 203 35.50 1.53 -10.93
C SER A 203 36.29 0.42 -11.62
N GLU A 204 36.24 0.35 -12.94
CA GLU A 204 37.10 -0.55 -13.70
C GLU A 204 38.54 -0.36 -13.22
N PRO A 205 39.29 -1.43 -12.94
CA PRO A 205 40.71 -1.28 -12.71
C PRO A 205 41.30 -0.64 -13.96
N GLN A 206 41.92 0.53 -13.78
CA GLN A 206 42.73 1.14 -14.82
C GLN A 206 43.95 0.24 -15.01
N GLU A 207 43.92 -0.57 -16.07
CA GLU A 207 45.11 -1.24 -16.61
C GLU A 207 46.02 -0.24 -17.33
#